data_AF-A0A7S0LUZ5-F1
#
_entry.id   AF-A0A7S0LUZ5-F1
#
_cell.length_a   1.000
_cell.length_b   1.000
_cell.length_c   1.000
_cell.angle_alpha   90.00
_cell.angle_beta   90.00
_cell.angle_gamma   90.00
#
_symmetry.space_group_name_H-M   'P 1'
#
loop_
_entity.id
_entity.type
_entity.pdbx_description
1 polymer ?
#
loop_
_entity_poly.entity_id
_entity_poly.type
_entity_poly.pdbx_seq_one_letter_code
_entity_poly.pdbx_strand_id
1 'polypeptide(L)'
;AKMTFVLTYISIFLATIIGLSIGVIDDGMLLLLPTPQNISYHPGNHLRLGALLVCCPRKFAASRLESAVRQWMQYTRLVGRIERDQDCNDAQFQETELSSTIVTFTLSANVSFNSSGYFLDVNAYGINITSKDEEGLFYALMTLKQIVEQ
;
A
#
# COMPACT_ATOMS: atom_id res chain seq x y z
N ALA A 1 25.41 -14.65 20.09
CA ALA A 1 24.11 -15.20 20.53
C ALA A 1 23.28 -14.03 21.04
N LYS A 2 22.07 -13.73 20.57
CA LYS A 2 20.97 -14.58 20.13
C LYS A 2 20.36 -14.04 18.81
N MET A 3 20.24 -14.93 17.82
CA MET A 3 19.27 -14.81 16.72
C MET A 3 17.89 -15.19 17.27
N THR A 4 16.86 -14.46 16.89
CA THR A 4 15.46 -14.85 17.14
C THR A 4 14.79 -15.01 15.79
N PHE A 5 14.50 -16.26 15.44
CA PHE A 5 13.67 -16.66 14.30
C PHE A 5 12.21 -16.72 14.77
N VAL A 6 11.27 -16.32 13.92
CA VAL A 6 9.85 -16.66 14.08
C VAL A 6 9.41 -17.40 12.82
N LEU A 7 9.09 -18.69 13.00
CA LEU A 7 8.56 -19.61 12.01
C LEU A 7 7.06 -19.75 12.29
N THR A 8 6.21 -19.61 11.28
CA THR A 8 4.81 -20.06 11.39
C THR A 8 4.53 -21.00 10.22
N TYR A 9 4.18 -22.25 10.55
CA TYR A 9 3.93 -23.36 9.62
C TYR A 9 2.45 -23.75 9.71
N ILE A 10 1.74 -23.84 8.58
CA ILE A 10 0.52 -24.67 8.43
C ILE A 10 0.63 -25.39 7.08
N SER A 11 0.29 -26.68 7.11
CA SER A 11 0.69 -27.74 6.21
C SER A 11 -0.37 -28.12 5.16
N ILE A 12 0.08 -28.17 3.89
CA ILE A 12 -0.22 -29.13 2.78
C ILE A 12 -1.66 -29.26 2.23
N PHE A 13 -1.81 -29.00 0.92
CA PHE A 13 -2.45 -29.94 0.00
C PHE A 13 -1.65 -30.07 -1.31
N LEU A 14 -1.47 -31.32 -1.71
CA LEU A 14 -0.72 -31.82 -2.85
C LEU A 14 -1.51 -31.59 -4.16
N ALA A 15 -0.91 -30.96 -5.16
CA ALA A 15 -1.31 -31.13 -6.56
C ALA A 15 -0.09 -31.03 -7.47
N THR A 16 0.33 -32.17 -7.99
CA THR A 16 1.37 -32.30 -9.01
C THR A 16 0.76 -32.02 -10.39
N ILE A 17 1.62 -31.62 -11.33
CA ILE A 17 1.64 -31.90 -12.79
C ILE A 17 1.65 -30.63 -13.70
N ILE A 18 2.64 -30.63 -14.60
CA ILE A 18 2.89 -29.93 -15.88
C ILE A 18 3.57 -28.55 -15.84
N GLY A 19 4.76 -28.53 -16.45
CA GLY A 19 5.57 -27.35 -16.62
C GLY A 19 4.91 -26.24 -17.43
N LEU A 20 5.16 -25.03 -16.98
CA LEU A 20 5.25 -23.85 -17.82
C LEU A 20 6.54 -23.14 -17.45
N SER A 21 7.27 -22.72 -18.46
CA SER A 21 8.43 -21.84 -18.38
C SER A 21 8.18 -20.71 -17.37
N ILE A 22 8.88 -20.73 -16.24
CA ILE A 22 8.98 -19.54 -15.39
C ILE A 22 9.95 -18.62 -16.12
N GLY A 23 9.39 -17.80 -17.00
CA GLY A 23 10.09 -16.69 -17.62
C GLY A 23 10.71 -15.85 -16.51
N VAL A 24 11.98 -15.54 -16.73
CA VAL A 24 12.78 -14.43 -16.18
C VAL A 24 11.97 -13.53 -15.23
N ILE A 25 12.22 -13.65 -13.93
CA ILE A 25 11.81 -12.63 -12.99
C ILE A 25 12.83 -11.49 -13.15
N ASP A 26 12.49 -10.49 -13.95
CA ASP A 26 13.20 -9.21 -13.91
C ASP A 26 12.64 -8.44 -12.70
N ASP A 27 13.03 -8.88 -11.50
CA ASP A 27 12.72 -8.23 -10.23
C ASP A 27 13.48 -6.90 -10.19
N GLY A 28 12.90 -5.85 -10.77
CA GLY A 28 13.38 -4.49 -10.58
C GLY A 28 13.44 -4.19 -9.08
N MET A 29 14.65 -4.17 -8.51
CA MET A 29 14.85 -3.81 -7.11
C MET A 29 14.37 -2.36 -6.92
N LEU A 30 13.30 -2.17 -6.13
CA LEU A 30 12.72 -0.85 -5.86
C LEU A 30 13.79 0.08 -5.26
N LEU A 31 14.21 1.09 -6.01
CA LEU A 31 15.11 2.13 -5.55
C LEU A 31 14.29 3.22 -4.85
N LEU A 32 14.35 3.26 -3.53
CA LEU A 32 13.64 4.26 -2.72
C LEU A 32 14.60 5.27 -2.12
N LEU A 33 14.25 6.55 -2.24
CA LEU A 33 15.02 7.70 -1.76
C LEU A 33 14.17 8.63 -0.88
N PRO A 34 14.53 8.85 0.40
CA PRO A 34 15.56 8.13 1.14
C PRO A 34 15.20 6.65 1.31
N THR A 35 16.22 5.80 1.49
CA THR A 35 16.00 4.38 1.71
C THR A 35 15.27 4.16 3.04
N PRO A 36 14.16 3.40 3.06
CA PRO A 36 13.44 3.12 4.30
C PRO A 36 14.31 2.32 5.27
N GLN A 37 14.08 2.48 6.57
CA GLN A 37 14.83 1.77 7.61
C GLN A 37 14.68 0.25 7.51
N ASN A 38 13.47 -0.20 7.13
CA ASN A 38 13.16 -1.61 6.93
C ASN A 38 12.37 -1.75 5.63
N ILE A 39 12.79 -2.68 4.78
CA ILE A 39 12.06 -3.09 3.58
C ILE A 39 12.10 -4.62 3.48
N SER A 40 10.96 -5.21 3.20
CA SER A 40 10.84 -6.65 3.00
C SER A 40 10.03 -6.90 1.73
N TYR A 41 10.56 -7.78 0.89
CA TYR A 41 9.90 -8.22 -0.33
C TYR A 41 9.29 -9.59 -0.08
N HIS A 42 7.99 -9.72 -0.37
CA HIS A 42 7.27 -10.98 -0.23
C HIS A 42 6.86 -11.47 -1.62
N PRO A 43 6.98 -12.78 -1.91
CA PRO A 43 6.45 -13.34 -3.14
C PRO A 43 4.94 -13.10 -3.22
N GLY A 44 4.47 -12.55 -4.34
CA GLY A 44 3.06 -12.22 -4.53
C GLY A 44 2.82 -11.54 -5.88
N ASN A 45 1.55 -11.38 -6.25
CA ASN A 45 1.19 -10.65 -7.45
C ASN A 45 1.53 -9.16 -7.28
N HIS A 46 2.19 -8.58 -8.29
CA HIS A 46 2.38 -7.15 -8.38
C HIS A 46 1.02 -6.44 -8.32
N LEU A 47 0.94 -5.37 -7.53
CA LEU A 47 -0.24 -4.51 -7.49
C LEU A 47 -0.44 -3.90 -8.88
N ARG A 48 -1.54 -4.24 -9.54
CA ARG A 48 -1.97 -3.57 -10.77
C ARG A 48 -2.85 -2.40 -10.40
N LEU A 49 -2.32 -1.20 -10.56
CA LEU A 49 -3.08 0.02 -10.36
C LEU A 49 -4.14 0.16 -11.46
N GLY A 50 -5.40 0.03 -11.09
CA GLY A 50 -6.54 0.41 -11.90
C GLY A 50 -7.20 1.66 -11.32
N ALA A 51 -8.52 1.70 -11.27
CA ALA A 51 -9.20 2.81 -10.62
C ALA A 51 -8.84 2.89 -9.13
N LEU A 52 -8.85 4.09 -8.55
CA LEU A 52 -8.40 4.31 -7.17
C LEU A 52 -9.58 4.64 -6.25
N LEU A 53 -9.69 3.90 -5.15
CA LEU A 53 -10.43 4.34 -3.96
C LEU A 53 -9.42 4.73 -2.89
N VAL A 54 -9.38 6.00 -2.55
CA VAL A 54 -8.50 6.48 -1.49
C VAL A 54 -9.31 6.74 -0.22
N CYS A 55 -8.94 6.03 0.82
CA CYS A 55 -9.61 5.97 2.10
C CYS A 55 -8.84 6.75 3.15
N CYS A 56 -9.42 7.86 3.59
CA CYS A 56 -8.73 8.81 4.46
C CYS A 56 -9.40 8.92 5.84
N PRO A 57 -8.64 9.18 6.92
CA PRO A 57 -9.23 9.40 8.24
C PRO A 57 -10.11 10.66 8.27
N ARG A 58 -11.13 10.74 9.13
CA ARG A 58 -12.02 11.93 9.21
C ARG A 58 -11.30 13.26 9.41
N LYS A 59 -10.18 13.27 10.13
CA LYS A 59 -9.36 14.48 10.41
C LYS A 59 -8.68 15.06 9.15
N PHE A 60 -8.80 14.38 8.01
CA PHE A 60 -8.10 14.69 6.77
C PHE A 60 -8.75 15.80 5.92
N ALA A 61 -10.03 16.12 6.15
CA ALA A 61 -10.87 16.92 5.23
C ALA A 61 -10.48 18.41 5.04
N ALA A 62 -9.46 18.91 5.73
CA ALA A 62 -8.92 20.27 5.58
C ALA A 62 -7.39 20.27 5.57
N SER A 63 -6.78 19.12 5.28
CA SER A 63 -5.38 18.84 5.58
C SER A 63 -4.48 19.02 4.35
N ARG A 64 -3.17 19.23 4.57
CA ARG A 64 -2.20 19.32 3.46
C ARG A 64 -2.08 18.00 2.72
N LEU A 65 -2.27 16.90 3.46
CA LEU A 65 -2.26 15.57 2.90
C LEU A 65 -3.39 15.32 1.90
N GLU A 66 -4.57 15.94 2.07
CA GLU A 66 -5.65 15.83 1.08
C GLU A 66 -5.26 16.42 -0.27
N SER A 67 -4.70 17.62 -0.26
CA SER A 67 -4.19 18.24 -1.48
C SER A 67 -3.11 17.39 -2.14
N ALA A 68 -2.22 16.79 -1.33
CA ALA A 68 -1.17 15.90 -1.84
C ALA A 68 -1.71 14.62 -2.47
N VAL A 69 -2.72 13.99 -1.84
CA VAL A 69 -3.40 12.80 -2.40
C VAL A 69 -4.12 13.17 -3.70
N ARG A 70 -4.86 14.28 -3.74
CA ARG A 70 -5.51 14.74 -4.97
C ARG A 70 -4.50 14.96 -6.10
N GLN A 71 -3.38 15.59 -5.78
CA GLN A 71 -2.29 15.80 -6.75
C GLN A 71 -1.68 14.47 -7.22
N TRP A 72 -1.47 13.52 -6.32
CA TRP A 72 -0.96 12.20 -6.68
C TRP A 72 -1.93 11.42 -7.57
N MET A 73 -3.24 11.44 -7.27
CA MET A 73 -4.25 10.82 -8.13
C MET A 73 -4.26 11.44 -9.53
N GLN A 74 -4.21 12.78 -9.63
CA GLN A 74 -4.08 13.46 -10.92
C GLN A 74 -2.80 13.07 -11.67
N TYR A 75 -1.69 12.93 -10.95
CA TYR A 75 -0.40 12.53 -11.52
C TYR A 75 -0.46 11.11 -12.12
N THR A 76 -1.04 10.15 -11.39
CA THR A 76 -1.18 8.76 -11.87
C THR A 76 -2.14 8.61 -13.05
N ARG A 77 -2.93 9.66 -13.36
CA ARG A 77 -4.00 9.65 -14.40
C ARG A 77 -5.06 8.56 -14.17
N LEU A 78 -5.10 7.98 -12.98
CA LEU A 78 -6.08 6.97 -12.62
C LEU A 78 -7.38 7.67 -12.26
N VAL A 79 -8.49 7.12 -12.75
CA VAL A 79 -9.83 7.53 -12.31
C VAL A 79 -10.00 7.06 -10.88
N GLY A 80 -10.50 7.92 -10.00
CA GLY A 80 -10.69 7.52 -8.61
C GLY A 80 -11.42 8.54 -7.77
N ARG A 81 -11.75 8.12 -6.55
CA ARG A 81 -12.47 8.91 -5.56
C ARG A 81 -11.74 8.90 -4.22
N ILE A 82 -11.95 9.95 -3.44
CA ILE A 82 -11.43 10.07 -2.07
C ILE A 82 -12.62 9.98 -1.12
N GLU A 83 -12.58 9.02 -0.20
CA GLU A 83 -13.60 8.77 0.81
C GLU A 83 -13.05 8.91 2.22
N ARG A 84 -13.96 9.08 3.18
CA ARG A 84 -13.62 9.35 4.57
C ARG A 84 -14.07 8.19 5.47
N ASP A 85 -13.09 7.56 6.12
CA ASP A 85 -13.19 6.67 7.29
C ASP A 85 -14.24 5.55 7.19
N GLN A 86 -15.51 5.84 7.49
CA GLN A 86 -16.58 4.86 7.54
C GLN A 86 -17.22 4.56 6.17
N ASP A 87 -16.99 5.43 5.18
CA ASP A 87 -17.58 5.27 3.84
C ASP A 87 -16.75 4.31 2.96
N CYS A 88 -15.52 3.98 3.38
CA CYS A 88 -14.56 3.15 2.66
C CYS A 88 -14.91 1.67 2.49
N ASN A 89 -15.99 1.22 3.13
CA ASN A 89 -16.56 -0.11 2.95
C ASN A 89 -17.65 -0.13 1.87
N ASP A 90 -17.75 0.91 1.04
CA ASP A 90 -18.77 0.99 0.01
C ASP A 90 -18.54 -0.08 -1.07
N ALA A 91 -19.21 -1.22 -0.90
CA ALA A 91 -19.25 -2.33 -1.84
C ALA A 91 -19.67 -1.87 -3.25
N GLN A 92 -20.35 -0.72 -3.39
CA GLN A 92 -20.66 -0.15 -4.70
C GLN A 92 -19.42 0.25 -5.50
N PHE A 93 -18.29 0.64 -4.89
CA PHE A 93 -17.07 0.88 -5.68
C PHE A 93 -16.47 -0.40 -6.21
N GLN A 94 -16.42 -1.42 -5.35
CA GLN A 94 -15.87 -2.73 -5.69
C GLN A 94 -16.68 -3.41 -6.80
N GLU A 95 -18.00 -3.19 -6.84
CA GLU A 95 -18.87 -3.72 -7.89
C GLU A 95 -18.86 -2.90 -9.19
N THR A 96 -18.67 -1.57 -9.13
CA THR A 96 -18.74 -0.71 -10.33
C THR A 96 -17.44 -0.72 -11.14
N GLU A 97 -16.29 -0.94 -10.49
CA GLU A 97 -14.99 -1.03 -11.17
C GLU A 97 -14.24 -2.28 -10.68
N LEU A 98 -14.43 -3.39 -11.43
CA LEU A 98 -13.86 -4.75 -11.23
C LEU A 98 -12.33 -4.83 -11.08
N SER A 99 -11.62 -3.69 -11.11
CA SER A 99 -10.18 -3.57 -10.98
C SER A 99 -9.77 -2.33 -10.20
N SER A 100 -10.48 -2.02 -9.11
CA SER A 100 -10.13 -0.91 -8.23
C SER A 100 -9.01 -1.31 -7.25
N THR A 101 -8.01 -0.44 -7.11
CA THR A 101 -7.02 -0.50 -6.03
C THR A 101 -7.50 0.39 -4.88
N ILE A 102 -7.56 -0.18 -3.67
CA ILE A 102 -7.89 0.55 -2.46
C ILE A 102 -6.61 1.02 -1.79
N VAL A 103 -6.55 2.31 -1.46
CA VAL A 103 -5.44 2.95 -0.74
C VAL A 103 -5.96 3.46 0.60
N THR A 104 -5.56 2.85 1.69
CA THR A 104 -6.07 3.17 3.03
C THR A 104 -5.03 3.94 3.84
N PHE A 105 -5.38 5.14 4.28
CA PHE A 105 -4.62 5.95 5.21
C PHE A 105 -5.18 5.82 6.62
N THR A 106 -4.35 5.41 7.57
CA THR A 106 -4.73 5.19 8.97
C THR A 106 -3.84 6.00 9.91
N LEU A 107 -4.47 6.81 10.76
CA LEU A 107 -3.81 7.42 11.92
C LEU A 107 -4.01 6.52 13.13
N SER A 108 -2.91 6.05 13.73
CA SER A 108 -2.95 5.18 14.89
C SER A 108 -2.00 5.69 15.97
N ALA A 109 -2.52 6.05 17.14
CA ALA A 109 -1.69 6.43 18.28
C ALA A 109 -0.93 5.24 18.90
N ASN A 110 -1.27 4.01 18.51
CA ASN A 110 -0.74 2.77 19.08
C ASN A 110 0.51 2.26 18.36
N VAL A 111 1.01 2.97 17.34
CA VAL A 111 2.26 2.62 16.66
C VAL A 111 3.45 3.27 17.35
N SER A 112 4.58 2.55 17.40
CA SER A 112 5.81 3.00 18.07
C SER A 112 6.67 3.94 17.21
N PHE A 113 6.13 4.49 16.13
CA PHE A 113 6.85 5.39 15.23
C PHE A 113 6.94 6.81 15.82
N ASN A 114 7.99 7.54 15.43
CA ASN A 114 8.06 8.99 15.64
C ASN A 114 7.06 9.71 14.71
N SER A 115 6.87 11.03 14.85
CA SER A 115 5.83 11.78 14.12
C SER A 115 5.90 11.67 12.59
N SER A 116 7.11 11.50 12.05
CA SER A 116 7.37 11.33 10.62
C SER A 116 7.49 9.87 10.16
N GLY A 117 7.46 8.92 11.09
CA GLY A 117 7.59 7.49 10.77
C GLY A 117 6.26 6.89 10.32
N TYR A 118 6.34 5.95 9.39
CA TYR A 118 5.18 5.31 8.79
C TYR A 118 5.44 3.83 8.50
N PHE A 119 4.34 3.10 8.32
CA PHE A 119 4.30 1.76 7.76
C PHE A 119 3.55 1.82 6.43
N LEU A 120 4.14 1.28 5.37
CA LEU A 120 3.56 1.20 4.04
C LEU A 120 3.59 -0.27 3.60
N ASP A 121 2.41 -0.86 3.45
CA ASP A 121 2.22 -2.21 2.94
C ASP A 121 1.54 -2.15 1.58
N VAL A 122 2.12 -2.85 0.60
CA VAL A 122 1.66 -2.90 -0.78
C VAL A 122 1.49 -4.36 -1.13
N ASN A 123 0.24 -4.77 -1.38
CA ASN A 123 -0.09 -6.16 -1.66
C ASN A 123 -1.15 -6.25 -2.76
N ALA A 124 -1.52 -7.47 -3.17
CA ALA A 124 -2.45 -7.70 -4.26
C ALA A 124 -3.88 -7.17 -4.00
N TYR A 125 -4.24 -6.90 -2.74
CA TYR A 125 -5.55 -6.41 -2.33
C TYR A 125 -5.60 -4.88 -2.19
N GLY A 126 -4.44 -4.21 -2.19
CA GLY A 126 -4.37 -2.77 -2.09
C GLY A 126 -3.12 -2.25 -1.40
N ILE A 127 -3.21 -1.01 -0.97
CA ILE A 127 -2.13 -0.26 -0.31
C ILE A 127 -2.62 0.19 1.06
N ASN A 128 -1.88 -0.15 2.10
CA ASN A 128 -2.18 0.26 3.47
C ASN A 128 -1.06 1.13 4.01
N ILE A 129 -1.42 2.34 4.43
CA ILE A 129 -0.51 3.34 4.99
C ILE A 129 -0.95 3.62 6.42
N THR A 130 -0.06 3.38 7.38
CA THR A 130 -0.30 3.67 8.79
C THR A 130 0.78 4.59 9.34
N SER A 131 0.39 5.62 10.08
CA SER A 131 1.30 6.54 10.77
C SER A 131 0.69 6.97 12.10
N LYS A 132 1.54 7.50 12.99
CA LYS A 132 1.10 8.17 14.21
C LYS A 132 0.42 9.51 13.91
N ASP A 133 1.04 10.28 13.03
CA ASP A 133 0.65 11.65 12.70
C ASP A 133 0.50 11.85 11.18
N GLU A 134 -0.15 12.93 10.77
CA GLU A 134 -0.36 13.28 9.35
C GLU A 134 0.96 13.46 8.60
N GLU A 135 2.00 13.95 9.28
CA GLU A 135 3.34 14.13 8.72
C GLU A 135 3.91 12.80 8.19
N GLY A 136 3.85 11.73 8.98
CA GLY A 136 4.29 10.41 8.51
C GLY A 136 3.44 9.85 7.37
N LEU A 137 2.13 10.11 7.34
CA LEU A 137 1.29 9.73 6.19
C LEU A 137 1.69 10.47 4.91
N PHE A 138 2.06 11.75 5.03
CA PHE A 138 2.57 12.54 3.90
C PHE A 138 3.88 11.97 3.36
N TYR A 139 4.83 11.61 4.23
CA TYR A 139 6.06 10.97 3.80
C TYR A 139 5.83 9.59 3.18
N ALA A 140 4.89 8.81 3.72
CA ALA A 140 4.50 7.54 3.13
C ALA A 140 3.96 7.71 1.70
N LEU A 141 3.15 8.73 1.44
CA LEU A 141 2.65 9.04 0.09
C LEU A 141 3.79 9.39 -0.88
N MET A 142 4.82 10.10 -0.43
CA MET A 142 5.99 10.39 -1.26
C MET A 142 6.77 9.12 -1.63
N THR A 143 6.86 8.16 -0.69
CA THR A 143 7.47 6.86 -0.95
C THR A 143 6.61 6.00 -1.86
N LEU A 144 5.29 5.97 -1.65
CA LEU A 144 4.35 5.29 -2.54
C LEU A 144 4.47 5.81 -3.97
N LYS A 145 4.57 7.13 -4.16
CA LYS A 145 4.77 7.72 -5.48
C LYS A 145 6.00 7.15 -6.18
N GLN A 146 7.12 6.99 -5.47
CA GLN A 146 8.34 6.38 -6.03
C GLN A 146 8.15 4.90 -6.38
N ILE A 147 7.35 4.16 -5.61
CA ILE A 147 7.03 2.75 -5.92
C ILE A 147 6.21 2.65 -7.20
N VAL A 148 5.26 3.56 -7.40
CA VAL A 148 4.37 3.58 -8.57
C VAL A 148 5.06 4.08 -9.85
N GLU A 149 6.12 4.86 -9.72
CA GLU A 149 6.89 5.41 -10.85
C GLU A 149 7.92 4.44 -11.46
N GLN A 150 8.19 3.30 -10.81
CA GLN A 150 9.19 2.31 -11.22
C GLN A 150 8.56 1.18 -12.03
#